data_AF-A0A8H2XWZ8-F1
#
_entry.id   AF-A0A8H2XWZ8-F1
#
_cell.length_a   1.000
_cell.length_b   1.000
_cell.length_c   1.000
_cell.angle_alpha   90.00
_cell.angle_beta   90.00
_cell.angle_gamma   90.00
#
_symmetry.space_group_name_H-M   'P 1'
#
loop_
_entity.id
_entity.type
_entity.pdbx_description
1 polymer ?
#
loop_
_entity_poly.entity_id
_entity_poly.type
_entity_poly.pdbx_seq_one_letter_code
_entity_poly.pdbx_strand_id
1 'polypeptide(L)'
;MPAIVHPVATDLSPPAPTGSSLATLFLASKKALLHGNNVCNHASTLTAATSNLAVDILTLDAKLQWLTRGVIEQLKAANSVVKYLEAERDHAHSVAKEWDRTRSRRTRSLDTILEQLGNQAVPPSLHKTVTGSSVFGSPRSDPSKPLPDDPQPAINGKASLGASHPNQASHQTVQERSRWKTLRDFIDERSIEEALERIEEERLQLDDALARSYDFPQTLGEQISAVRDSLPQLSTEPILHVVHRHMTEQDRLVRAMAEDLEGIARHFGQVKDAMQVKDDGGFINIDDLRTLEQDTKELSAVIRDLDQSGGSVDDLHGQLFAMKTSMLQGLETHQMILNKLEDLEETMVAMLAEQDAVQHEVDSLLATLNSRLVELENLEVAYIAYRQSYARLLLEMARRERHRAEMEEIVHGMIERLERYRDEETQRRHEFFTQEGEFIPEDLCPFVTDPPARWSLANTGEDDGRVIEEGLLEEARRILESA
;
A
#
# COMPACT_ATOMS: atom_id res chain seq x y z
N MET A 1 111.40 -38.06 31.02
CA MET A 1 111.74 -38.08 32.46
C MET A 1 110.53 -37.66 33.25
N PRO A 2 110.23 -38.26 34.42
CA PRO A 2 110.16 -39.69 34.77
C PRO A 2 108.79 -39.97 35.47
N ALA A 3 108.36 -41.14 35.96
CA ALA A 3 108.78 -42.53 35.94
C ALA A 3 107.61 -43.40 36.45
N ILE A 4 107.40 -44.55 35.78
CA ILE A 4 107.31 -45.93 36.30
C ILE A 4 106.27 -46.27 37.42
N VAL A 5 105.50 -47.34 37.18
CA VAL A 5 105.39 -48.60 37.97
C VAL A 5 103.95 -49.16 37.90
N HIS A 6 103.82 -50.34 37.29
CA HIS A 6 102.69 -51.26 37.46
C HIS A 6 102.63 -51.79 38.90
N PRO A 7 101.44 -52.19 39.38
CA PRO A 7 101.33 -53.60 39.71
C PRO A 7 100.05 -54.26 39.21
N VAL A 8 100.23 -55.52 38.81
CA VAL A 8 99.20 -56.55 38.64
C VAL A 8 98.92 -57.13 40.02
N ALA A 9 97.65 -57.24 40.40
CA ALA A 9 97.14 -58.34 41.24
C ALA A 9 95.60 -58.35 41.29
N THR A 10 95.05 -59.47 40.82
CA THR A 10 93.89 -60.20 41.38
C THR A 10 92.55 -59.50 41.54
N ASP A 11 91.74 -59.65 40.49
CA ASP A 11 90.47 -60.40 40.53
C ASP A 11 89.92 -60.75 41.93
N LEU A 12 88.89 -60.03 42.34
CA LEU A 12 87.80 -60.52 43.19
C LEU A 12 86.51 -59.86 42.69
N SER A 13 85.79 -60.63 41.86
CA SER A 13 84.36 -60.55 41.53
C SER A 13 83.54 -59.46 42.26
N PRO A 14 82.86 -58.54 41.56
CA PRO A 14 81.73 -57.83 42.13
C PRO A 14 80.55 -58.82 42.30
N PRO A 15 79.94 -58.96 43.49
CA PRO A 15 78.66 -59.63 43.59
C PRO A 15 77.59 -58.72 42.98
N ALA A 16 76.97 -59.16 41.89
CA ALA A 16 75.62 -58.75 41.52
C ALA A 16 74.69 -59.96 41.75
N PRO A 17 73.38 -59.79 42.04
CA PRO A 17 72.63 -58.55 42.14
C PRO A 17 72.12 -58.29 43.57
N THR A 18 71.94 -57.01 43.89
CA THR A 18 71.06 -56.57 44.97
C THR A 18 69.65 -57.10 44.72
N GLY A 19 69.30 -58.23 45.35
CA GLY A 19 67.92 -58.66 45.46
C GLY A 19 67.13 -57.59 46.21
N SER A 20 66.06 -57.11 45.61
CA SER A 20 65.20 -56.09 46.21
C SER A 20 64.69 -56.65 47.53
N SER A 21 64.84 -55.91 48.63
CA SER A 21 64.27 -56.39 49.90
C SER A 21 62.76 -56.51 49.75
N LEU A 22 62.17 -57.58 50.28
CA LEU A 22 60.72 -57.77 50.30
C LEU A 22 60.00 -56.53 50.89
N ALA A 23 60.65 -55.85 51.84
CA ALA A 23 60.19 -54.57 52.39
C ALA A 23 60.14 -53.42 51.36
N THR A 24 61.08 -53.37 50.41
CA THR A 24 61.07 -52.37 49.33
C THR A 24 59.96 -52.65 48.32
N LEU A 25 59.71 -53.94 48.01
CA LEU A 25 58.58 -54.34 47.15
C LEU A 25 57.23 -54.03 47.82
N PHE A 26 57.14 -54.25 49.14
CA PHE A 26 55.95 -53.89 49.91
C PHE A 26 55.69 -52.39 49.93
N LEU A 27 56.73 -51.58 50.14
CA LEU A 27 56.57 -50.13 50.14
C LEU A 27 56.16 -49.61 48.75
N ALA A 28 56.73 -50.16 47.68
CA ALA A 28 56.39 -49.81 46.30
C ALA A 28 54.94 -50.18 45.96
N SER A 29 54.52 -51.42 46.26
CA SER A 29 53.14 -51.88 46.05
C SER A 29 52.12 -51.10 46.90
N LYS A 30 52.45 -50.78 48.17
CA LYS A 30 51.61 -49.93 49.02
C LYS A 30 51.44 -48.52 48.44
N LYS A 31 52.53 -47.91 47.95
CA LYS A 31 52.49 -46.56 47.36
C LYS A 31 51.65 -46.55 46.08
N ALA A 32 51.81 -47.56 45.23
CA ALA A 32 51.02 -47.72 44.02
C ALA A 32 49.54 -47.91 44.31
N LEU A 33 49.20 -48.75 45.30
CA LEU A 33 47.81 -48.98 45.68
C LEU A 33 47.15 -47.70 46.21
N LEU A 34 47.84 -46.93 47.05
CA LEU A 34 47.32 -45.66 47.55
C LEU A 34 47.11 -44.66 46.40
N HIS A 35 48.05 -44.58 45.46
CA HIS A 35 47.94 -43.71 44.29
C HIS A 35 46.78 -44.12 43.38
N GLY A 36 46.71 -45.40 42.99
CA GLY A 36 45.64 -45.93 42.17
C GLY A 36 44.27 -45.76 42.80
N ASN A 37 44.14 -45.98 44.11
CA ASN A 37 42.89 -45.75 44.84
C ASN A 37 42.47 -44.27 44.79
N ASN A 38 43.41 -43.33 44.95
CA ASN A 38 43.09 -41.90 44.86
C ASN A 38 42.59 -41.51 43.47
N VAL A 39 43.28 -41.93 42.41
CA VAL A 39 42.90 -41.62 41.02
C VAL A 39 41.56 -42.28 40.64
N CYS A 40 41.33 -43.53 41.02
CA CYS A 40 40.05 -44.20 40.77
C CYS A 40 38.88 -43.59 41.55
N ASN A 41 39.08 -43.17 42.81
CA ASN A 41 38.04 -42.48 43.57
C ASN A 41 37.69 -41.11 42.96
N HIS A 42 38.69 -40.37 42.50
CA HIS A 42 38.50 -39.11 41.77
C HIS A 42 37.71 -39.33 40.47
N ALA A 43 38.15 -40.28 39.63
CA ALA A 43 37.46 -40.61 38.37
C ALA A 43 36.03 -41.12 38.60
N SER A 44 35.79 -41.90 39.66
CA SER A 44 34.44 -42.35 40.04
C SER A 44 33.55 -41.16 40.43
N THR A 45 34.07 -40.22 41.23
CA THR A 45 33.35 -39.01 41.62
C THR A 45 32.98 -38.16 40.40
N LEU A 46 33.94 -37.97 39.47
CA LEU A 46 33.70 -37.30 38.20
C LEU A 46 32.69 -38.02 37.33
N THR A 47 32.68 -39.35 37.32
CA THR A 47 31.73 -40.14 36.53
C THR A 47 30.30 -39.99 37.03
N ALA A 48 30.10 -39.97 38.35
CA ALA A 48 28.82 -39.62 38.94
C ALA A 48 28.41 -38.18 38.55
N ALA A 49 29.34 -37.22 38.60
CA ALA A 49 29.08 -35.84 38.19
C ALA A 49 28.74 -35.71 36.69
N THR A 50 29.45 -36.44 35.82
CA THR A 50 29.22 -36.44 34.37
C THR A 50 27.86 -37.04 34.01
N SER A 51 27.39 -38.05 34.74
CA SER A 51 26.04 -38.60 34.53
C SER A 51 24.95 -37.55 34.78
N ASN A 52 25.05 -36.78 35.88
CA ASN A 52 24.14 -35.66 36.14
C ASN A 52 24.25 -34.59 35.05
N LEU A 53 25.47 -34.28 34.62
CA LEU A 53 25.75 -33.30 33.58
C LEU A 53 25.14 -33.70 32.23
N ALA A 54 25.18 -34.98 31.87
CA ALA A 54 24.56 -35.51 30.67
C ALA A 54 23.05 -35.28 30.67
N VAL A 55 22.37 -35.57 31.78
CA VAL A 55 20.93 -35.33 31.92
C VAL A 55 20.60 -33.84 31.80
N ASP A 56 21.40 -32.98 32.43
CA ASP A 56 21.24 -31.52 32.33
C ASP A 56 21.38 -31.03 30.88
N ILE A 57 22.41 -31.50 30.16
CA ILE A 57 22.66 -31.14 28.76
C ILE A 57 21.49 -31.55 27.88
N LEU A 58 21.00 -32.79 28.01
CA LEU A 58 19.87 -33.27 27.20
C LEU A 58 18.59 -32.49 27.51
N THR A 59 18.40 -32.10 28.77
CA THR A 59 17.27 -31.27 29.19
C THR A 59 17.37 -29.85 28.61
N LEU A 60 18.57 -29.26 28.62
CA LEU A 60 18.82 -27.95 28.03
C LEU A 60 18.67 -27.97 26.50
N ASP A 61 19.18 -29.00 25.82
CA ASP A 61 19.02 -29.21 24.38
C ASP A 61 17.54 -29.24 24.00
N ALA A 62 16.74 -30.06 24.68
CA ALA A 62 15.31 -30.17 24.44
C ALA A 62 14.60 -28.82 24.62
N LYS A 63 14.96 -28.05 25.67
CA LYS A 63 14.42 -26.71 25.91
C LYS A 63 14.80 -25.73 24.80
N LEU A 64 16.06 -25.70 24.38
CA LEU A 64 16.54 -24.82 23.31
C LEU A 64 15.85 -25.14 21.98
N GLN A 65 15.76 -26.42 21.61
CA GLN A 65 15.06 -26.83 20.40
C GLN A 65 13.58 -26.43 20.42
N TRP A 66 12.92 -26.62 21.56
CA TRP A 66 11.54 -26.21 21.74
C TRP A 66 11.36 -24.69 21.59
N LEU A 67 12.23 -23.90 22.23
CA LEU A 67 12.23 -22.43 22.11
C LEU A 67 12.50 -21.97 20.69
N THR A 68 13.54 -22.49 20.03
CA THR A 68 13.87 -22.13 18.64
C THR A 68 12.70 -22.43 17.71
N ARG A 69 12.08 -23.61 17.84
CA ARG A 69 10.90 -23.95 17.05
C ARG A 69 9.72 -23.03 17.35
N GLY A 70 9.49 -22.71 18.62
CA GLY A 70 8.46 -21.77 19.04
C GLY A 70 8.63 -20.40 18.39
N VAL A 71 9.84 -19.83 18.44
CA VAL A 71 10.17 -18.55 17.77
C VAL A 71 9.92 -18.64 16.27
N ILE A 72 10.35 -19.71 15.61
CA ILE A 72 10.12 -19.90 14.16
C ILE A 72 8.63 -19.90 13.82
N GLU A 73 7.79 -20.58 14.60
CA GLU A 73 6.34 -20.57 14.37
C GLU A 73 5.73 -19.18 14.60
N GLN A 74 6.19 -18.43 15.61
CA GLN A 74 5.75 -17.04 15.82
C GLN A 74 6.16 -16.13 14.65
N LEU A 75 7.40 -16.25 14.15
CA LEU A 75 7.85 -15.49 13.00
C LEU A 75 7.07 -15.84 11.72
N LYS A 76 6.61 -17.09 11.56
CA LYS A 76 5.71 -17.46 10.47
C LYS A 76 4.34 -16.78 10.60
N ALA A 77 3.80 -16.71 11.82
CA ALA A 77 2.55 -15.99 12.07
C ALA A 77 2.70 -14.49 11.78
N ALA A 78 3.78 -13.87 12.24
CA ALA A 78 4.12 -12.48 11.93
C ALA A 78 4.24 -12.23 10.43
N ASN A 79 4.86 -13.16 9.69
CA ASN A 79 4.95 -13.06 8.23
C ASN A 79 3.58 -13.18 7.52
N SER A 80 2.61 -13.89 8.12
CA SER A 80 1.23 -13.88 7.62
C SER A 80 0.58 -12.50 7.82
N VAL A 81 0.91 -11.78 8.89
CA VAL A 81 0.45 -10.39 9.11
C VAL A 81 1.04 -9.44 8.09
N VAL A 82 2.33 -9.56 7.75
CA VAL A 82 2.95 -8.79 6.64
C VAL A 82 2.14 -8.96 5.35
N LYS A 83 1.86 -10.21 4.96
CA LYS A 83 1.10 -10.50 3.75
C LYS A 83 -0.33 -9.95 3.78
N TYR A 84 -0.96 -9.95 4.95
CA TYR A 84 -2.28 -9.36 5.13
C TYR A 84 -2.25 -7.85 4.90
N LEU A 85 -1.27 -7.15 5.52
CA LEU A 85 -1.08 -5.71 5.33
C LEU A 85 -0.80 -5.36 3.85
N GLU A 86 0.03 -6.14 3.16
CA GLU A 86 0.28 -5.96 1.72
C GLU A 86 -0.99 -6.12 0.89
N ALA A 87 -1.78 -7.16 1.16
CA ALA A 87 -3.01 -7.43 0.43
C ALA A 87 -4.06 -6.33 0.61
N GLU A 88 -4.23 -5.83 1.84
CA GLU A 88 -5.17 -4.75 2.14
C GLU A 88 -4.75 -3.45 1.45
N ARG A 89 -3.46 -3.11 1.51
CA ARG A 89 -2.89 -1.95 0.81
C ARG A 89 -3.10 -2.05 -0.70
N ASP A 90 -2.79 -3.19 -1.29
CA ASP A 90 -2.94 -3.41 -2.73
C ASP A 90 -4.42 -3.33 -3.16
N HIS A 91 -5.33 -3.80 -2.31
CA HIS A 91 -6.77 -3.66 -2.53
C HIS A 91 -7.18 -2.18 -2.54
N ALA A 92 -6.82 -1.42 -1.51
CA ALA A 92 -7.15 0.00 -1.40
C ALA A 92 -6.62 0.83 -2.59
N HIS A 93 -5.37 0.61 -3.00
CA HIS A 93 -4.80 1.25 -4.20
C HIS A 93 -5.53 0.85 -5.49
N SER A 94 -5.92 -0.42 -5.62
CA SER A 94 -6.65 -0.89 -6.80
C SER A 94 -8.02 -0.19 -6.92
N VAL A 95 -8.73 -0.03 -5.81
CA VAL A 95 -10.02 0.69 -5.75
C VAL A 95 -9.84 2.17 -6.08
N ALA A 96 -8.85 2.84 -5.49
CA ALA A 96 -8.54 4.24 -5.79
C ALA A 96 -8.23 4.44 -7.28
N LYS A 97 -7.46 3.53 -7.88
CA LYS A 97 -7.14 3.56 -9.32
C LYS A 97 -8.36 3.36 -10.21
N GLU A 98 -9.29 2.49 -9.83
CA GLU A 98 -10.54 2.33 -10.58
C GLU A 98 -11.43 3.57 -10.48
N TRP A 99 -11.47 4.18 -9.30
CA TRP A 99 -12.12 5.47 -9.11
C TRP A 99 -11.50 6.55 -10.00
N ASP A 100 -10.16 6.65 -10.09
CA ASP A 100 -9.46 7.60 -10.96
C ASP A 100 -9.81 7.42 -12.45
N ARG A 101 -9.97 6.17 -12.90
CA ARG A 101 -10.44 5.86 -14.27
C ARG A 101 -11.86 6.36 -14.49
N THR A 102 -12.74 6.14 -13.53
CA THR A 102 -14.14 6.59 -13.59
C THR A 102 -14.23 8.11 -13.59
N ARG A 103 -13.49 8.79 -12.70
CA ARG A 103 -13.36 10.25 -12.69
C ARG A 103 -12.91 10.80 -14.04
N SER A 104 -11.83 10.23 -14.58
CA SER A 104 -11.26 10.67 -15.86
C SER A 104 -12.24 10.51 -17.01
N ARG A 105 -13.10 9.47 -16.99
CA ARG A 105 -14.16 9.29 -17.98
C ARG A 105 -15.26 10.35 -17.84
N ARG A 106 -15.75 10.58 -16.62
CA ARG A 106 -16.83 11.55 -16.36
C ARG A 106 -16.41 12.99 -16.70
N THR A 107 -15.21 13.39 -16.28
CA THR A 107 -14.66 14.73 -16.55
C THR A 107 -14.55 14.98 -18.06
N ARG A 108 -14.00 14.02 -18.81
CA ARG A 108 -13.95 14.12 -20.29
C ARG A 108 -15.33 14.21 -20.94
N SER A 109 -16.33 13.52 -20.38
CA SER A 109 -17.71 13.59 -20.88
C SER A 109 -18.30 14.98 -20.66
N LEU A 110 -18.12 15.52 -19.45
CA LEU A 110 -18.54 16.88 -19.11
C LEU A 110 -17.85 17.93 -19.99
N ASP A 111 -16.53 17.83 -20.19
CA ASP A 111 -15.77 18.72 -21.07
C ASP A 111 -16.31 18.67 -22.51
N THR A 112 -16.64 17.48 -23.01
CA THR A 112 -17.23 17.30 -24.34
C THR A 112 -18.58 18.00 -24.45
N ILE A 113 -19.43 17.90 -23.42
CA ILE A 113 -20.73 18.59 -23.40
C ILE A 113 -20.54 20.12 -23.30
N LEU A 114 -19.61 20.60 -22.48
CA LEU A 114 -19.31 22.03 -22.36
C LEU A 114 -18.75 22.60 -23.67
N GLU A 115 -17.91 21.85 -24.39
CA GLU A 115 -17.44 22.21 -25.72
C GLU A 115 -18.59 22.27 -26.74
N GLN A 116 -19.51 21.29 -26.70
CA GLN A 116 -20.71 21.31 -27.54
C GLN A 116 -21.60 22.53 -27.26
N LEU A 117 -21.75 22.94 -26.00
CA LEU A 117 -22.48 24.16 -25.63
C LEU A 117 -21.75 25.44 -26.09
N GLY A 118 -20.42 25.44 -26.05
CA GLY A 118 -19.59 26.51 -26.59
C GLY A 118 -19.70 26.67 -28.10
N ASN A 119 -20.00 25.59 -28.82
CA ASN A 119 -20.22 25.63 -30.27
C ASN A 119 -21.63 26.10 -30.66
N GLN A 120 -22.56 26.22 -29.71
CA GLN A 120 -23.94 26.64 -29.98
C GLN A 120 -24.14 28.14 -29.79
N ALA A 121 -24.26 28.85 -30.89
CA ALA A 121 -24.48 30.29 -30.89
C ALA A 121 -25.92 30.67 -30.50
N VAL A 122 -26.05 31.73 -29.71
CA VAL A 122 -27.30 32.30 -29.22
C VAL A 122 -27.56 33.65 -29.89
N PRO A 123 -28.61 33.78 -30.73
CA PRO A 123 -28.96 35.03 -31.36
C PRO A 123 -29.09 36.19 -30.36
N PRO A 124 -28.55 37.38 -30.66
CA PRO A 124 -28.76 38.60 -29.88
C PRO A 124 -30.23 38.92 -29.65
N SER A 125 -31.09 38.56 -30.59
CA SER A 125 -32.54 38.71 -30.48
C SER A 125 -33.13 37.97 -29.29
N LEU A 126 -32.51 36.90 -28.77
CA LEU A 126 -33.04 36.15 -27.63
C LEU A 126 -32.63 36.73 -26.27
N HIS A 127 -31.46 37.37 -26.16
CA HIS A 127 -30.89 37.78 -24.87
C HIS A 127 -30.70 39.29 -24.71
N LYS A 128 -30.81 40.10 -25.77
CA LYS A 128 -30.91 41.55 -25.64
C LYS A 128 -32.37 41.93 -25.45
N THR A 129 -32.76 42.20 -24.21
CA THR A 129 -34.07 42.84 -23.93
C THR A 129 -34.10 44.19 -24.63
N VAL A 130 -35.19 44.49 -25.34
CA VAL A 130 -35.52 45.86 -25.73
C VAL A 130 -35.46 46.72 -24.45
N THR A 131 -34.76 47.85 -24.52
CA THR A 131 -34.51 48.74 -23.39
C THR A 131 -35.84 49.15 -22.76
N GLY A 132 -36.28 48.46 -21.70
CA GLY A 132 -37.54 48.76 -21.01
C GLY A 132 -38.25 47.61 -20.29
N SER A 133 -38.06 46.34 -20.64
CA SER A 133 -38.72 45.22 -19.91
C SER A 133 -37.71 44.23 -19.32
N SER A 134 -37.42 44.42 -18.03
CA SER A 134 -36.70 43.44 -17.23
C SER A 134 -37.63 42.93 -16.14
N VAL A 135 -38.22 41.74 -16.37
CA VAL A 135 -39.03 41.01 -15.39
C VAL A 135 -38.17 40.19 -14.43
N PHE A 136 -36.90 39.96 -14.75
CA PHE A 136 -35.93 39.34 -13.84
C PHE A 136 -34.82 40.35 -13.53
N GLY A 137 -34.87 40.86 -12.30
CA GLY A 137 -34.09 42.00 -11.82
C GLY A 137 -32.62 41.97 -12.20
N SER A 138 -32.17 43.03 -12.87
CA SER A 138 -30.75 43.29 -13.05
C SER A 138 -30.10 43.66 -11.70
N PRO A 139 -28.89 43.16 -11.40
CA PRO A 139 -28.14 43.60 -10.24
C PRO A 139 -27.82 45.10 -10.38
N ARG A 140 -27.97 45.85 -9.29
CA ARG A 140 -27.64 47.27 -9.18
C ARG A 140 -26.18 47.51 -9.58
N SER A 141 -25.96 48.27 -10.65
CA SER A 141 -24.68 48.93 -10.92
C SER A 141 -24.77 50.39 -10.48
N ASP A 142 -23.86 50.76 -9.59
CA ASP A 142 -23.68 52.07 -8.97
C ASP A 142 -23.27 53.15 -10.00
N PRO A 143 -23.68 54.43 -9.86
CA PRO A 143 -23.43 55.47 -10.85
C PRO A 143 -22.23 56.34 -10.46
N SER A 144 -21.08 56.17 -11.12
CA SER A 144 -20.08 57.25 -11.18
C SER A 144 -19.05 57.03 -12.29
N LYS A 145 -19.22 57.69 -13.44
CA LYS A 145 -18.32 58.76 -13.93
C LYS A 145 -18.63 59.17 -15.38
N PRO A 146 -18.40 60.44 -15.76
CA PRO A 146 -18.76 61.01 -17.05
C PRO A 146 -17.68 60.86 -18.13
N LEU A 147 -18.12 60.91 -19.39
CA LEU A 147 -17.33 61.00 -20.64
C LEU A 147 -16.25 62.11 -20.62
N PRO A 148 -15.29 62.04 -21.56
CA PRO A 148 -15.36 63.00 -22.67
C PRO A 148 -14.98 62.47 -24.07
N ASP A 149 -15.66 63.07 -25.05
CA ASP A 149 -15.23 63.57 -26.37
C ASP A 149 -14.93 62.65 -27.58
N ASP A 150 -15.80 62.84 -28.58
CA ASP A 150 -15.63 62.61 -30.02
C ASP A 150 -14.39 63.32 -30.62
N PRO A 151 -13.92 62.90 -31.82
CA PRO A 151 -14.34 63.64 -33.02
C PRO A 151 -14.69 62.77 -34.24
N GLN A 152 -15.76 63.16 -34.95
CA GLN A 152 -16.06 62.78 -36.34
C GLN A 152 -14.93 63.15 -37.32
N PRO A 153 -14.95 62.55 -38.53
CA PRO A 153 -15.14 63.43 -39.69
C PRO A 153 -16.08 62.89 -40.78
N ALA A 154 -16.93 63.83 -41.24
CA ALA A 154 -17.27 64.19 -42.62
C ALA A 154 -17.42 63.12 -43.72
N ILE A 155 -18.67 62.98 -44.17
CA ILE A 155 -19.17 63.24 -45.54
C ILE A 155 -18.17 63.03 -46.68
N ASN A 156 -18.39 61.99 -47.48
CA ASN A 156 -18.30 62.08 -48.94
C ASN A 156 -19.14 60.99 -49.60
N GLY A 157 -20.19 61.41 -50.30
CA GLY A 157 -21.01 60.55 -51.14
C GLY A 157 -20.35 60.30 -52.49
N LYS A 158 -20.41 59.05 -52.96
CA LYS A 158 -20.41 58.71 -54.38
C LYS A 158 -21.30 57.49 -54.59
N ALA A 159 -22.37 57.71 -55.34
CA ALA A 159 -23.23 56.67 -55.89
C ALA A 159 -22.43 55.79 -56.85
N SER A 160 -22.56 54.47 -56.71
CA SER A 160 -22.30 53.49 -57.77
C SER A 160 -23.42 52.46 -57.73
N LEU A 161 -24.28 52.54 -58.74
CA LEU A 161 -25.14 51.46 -59.21
C LEU A 161 -24.25 50.40 -59.87
N GLY A 162 -24.43 49.12 -59.54
CA GLY A 162 -23.93 48.05 -60.40
C GLY A 162 -23.63 46.71 -59.71
N ALA A 163 -24.40 45.70 -60.13
CA ALA A 163 -24.05 44.29 -60.20
C ALA A 163 -24.10 43.43 -58.92
N SER A 164 -25.24 42.77 -58.79
CA SER A 164 -25.49 41.45 -58.23
C SER A 164 -24.28 40.50 -58.24
N HIS A 165 -23.82 40.11 -57.05
CA HIS A 165 -22.98 38.92 -56.81
C HIS A 165 -23.59 38.11 -55.65
N PRO A 166 -24.07 36.87 -55.85
CA PRO A 166 -24.81 36.12 -54.82
C PRO A 166 -23.94 35.38 -53.78
N ASN A 167 -22.61 35.60 -53.75
CA ASN A 167 -21.69 34.81 -52.92
C ASN A 167 -21.02 35.57 -51.74
N GLN A 168 -21.43 36.79 -51.42
CA GLN A 168 -20.89 37.54 -50.26
C GLN A 168 -21.73 37.44 -48.98
N ALA A 169 -22.99 36.99 -49.07
CA ALA A 169 -23.88 36.93 -47.91
C ALA A 169 -23.44 35.88 -46.86
N SER A 170 -22.90 34.72 -47.29
CA SER A 170 -22.55 33.65 -46.34
C SER A 170 -21.32 33.98 -45.48
N HIS A 171 -20.34 34.73 -46.01
CA HIS A 171 -19.15 35.12 -45.26
C HIS A 171 -19.43 36.24 -44.25
N GLN A 172 -20.38 37.14 -44.54
CA GLN A 172 -20.80 38.18 -43.58
C GLN A 172 -21.59 37.58 -42.42
N THR A 173 -22.52 36.65 -42.67
CA THR A 173 -23.28 35.97 -41.60
C THR A 173 -22.39 35.12 -40.69
N VAL A 174 -21.33 34.50 -41.22
CA VAL A 174 -20.39 33.70 -40.41
C VAL A 174 -19.50 34.59 -39.53
N GLN A 175 -19.03 35.74 -40.04
CA GLN A 175 -18.31 36.73 -39.22
C GLN A 175 -19.19 37.35 -38.14
N GLU A 176 -20.47 37.59 -38.42
CA GLU A 176 -21.41 38.11 -37.43
C GLU A 176 -21.75 37.09 -36.33
N ARG A 177 -21.90 35.82 -36.69
CA ARG A 177 -22.12 34.70 -35.73
C ARG A 177 -20.96 34.50 -34.77
N SER A 178 -19.72 34.75 -35.20
CA SER A 178 -18.54 34.65 -34.33
C SER A 178 -18.57 35.63 -33.13
N ARG A 179 -19.41 36.67 -33.19
CA ARG A 179 -19.59 37.67 -32.14
C ARG A 179 -20.80 37.39 -31.24
N TRP A 180 -21.54 36.32 -31.52
CA TRP A 180 -22.71 35.94 -30.72
C TRP A 180 -22.26 35.24 -29.44
N LYS A 181 -23.03 35.42 -28.38
CA LYS A 181 -22.85 34.63 -27.18
C LYS A 181 -23.16 33.18 -27.47
N THR A 182 -22.50 32.28 -26.77
CA THR A 182 -22.73 30.82 -26.87
C THR A 182 -23.63 30.36 -25.72
N LEU A 183 -24.18 29.14 -25.77
CA LEU A 183 -24.93 28.61 -24.62
C LEU A 183 -24.06 28.48 -23.37
N ARG A 184 -22.77 28.25 -23.56
CA ARG A 184 -21.77 28.17 -22.49
C ARG A 184 -21.62 29.48 -21.72
N ASP A 185 -21.77 30.64 -22.39
CA ASP A 185 -21.69 31.96 -21.72
C ASP A 185 -22.81 32.22 -20.69
N PHE A 186 -23.84 31.38 -20.65
CA PHE A 186 -24.95 31.46 -19.69
C PHE A 186 -24.82 30.44 -18.54
N ILE A 187 -23.71 29.70 -18.50
CA ILE A 187 -23.42 28.69 -17.48
C ILE A 187 -22.46 29.27 -16.44
N ASP A 188 -22.64 28.88 -15.18
CA ASP A 188 -21.72 29.22 -14.10
C ASP A 188 -20.50 28.29 -14.11
N GLU A 189 -19.53 28.56 -14.99
CA GLU A 189 -18.29 27.77 -15.10
C GLU A 189 -17.48 27.77 -13.81
N ARG A 190 -17.53 28.87 -13.05
CA ARG A 190 -16.82 28.98 -11.78
C ARG A 190 -17.30 27.93 -10.78
N SER A 191 -18.60 27.66 -10.73
CA SER A 191 -19.14 26.60 -9.87
C SER A 191 -18.65 25.19 -10.25
N ILE A 192 -18.38 24.96 -11.54
CA ILE A 192 -17.85 23.68 -12.05
C ILE A 192 -16.38 23.54 -11.67
N GLU A 193 -15.59 24.59 -11.88
CA GLU A 193 -14.18 24.64 -11.50
C GLU A 193 -14.00 24.41 -10.00
N GLU A 194 -14.77 25.11 -9.17
CA GLU A 194 -14.76 24.93 -7.70
C GLU A 194 -15.15 23.49 -7.28
N ALA A 195 -16.05 22.83 -8.02
CA ALA A 195 -16.41 21.43 -7.75
C ALA A 195 -15.28 20.46 -8.14
N LEU A 196 -14.60 20.68 -9.25
CA LEU A 196 -13.47 19.88 -9.69
C LEU A 196 -12.24 20.06 -8.79
N GLU A 197 -11.96 21.29 -8.35
CA GLU A 197 -10.90 21.58 -7.38
C GLU A 197 -11.15 20.83 -6.07
N ARG A 198 -12.38 20.86 -5.56
CA ARG A 198 -12.74 20.14 -4.32
C ARG A 198 -12.55 18.62 -4.46
N ILE A 199 -12.84 18.05 -5.63
CA ILE A 199 -12.57 16.63 -5.91
C ILE A 199 -11.07 16.33 -5.88
N GLU A 200 -10.23 17.23 -6.41
CA GLU A 200 -8.77 17.07 -6.39
C GLU A 200 -8.23 17.17 -4.95
N GLU A 201 -8.73 18.12 -4.14
CA GLU A 201 -8.36 18.25 -2.73
C GLU A 201 -8.73 16.98 -1.92
N GLU A 202 -9.95 16.47 -2.08
CA GLU A 202 -10.40 15.22 -1.44
C GLU A 202 -9.60 14.01 -1.95
N ARG A 203 -9.15 14.02 -3.22
CA ARG A 203 -8.31 12.97 -3.80
C ARG A 203 -6.88 13.00 -3.24
N LEU A 204 -6.33 14.17 -2.98
CA LEU A 204 -5.03 14.32 -2.31
C LEU A 204 -5.09 13.79 -0.88
N GLN A 205 -6.18 14.06 -0.15
CA GLN A 205 -6.39 13.48 1.18
C GLN A 205 -6.43 11.94 1.14
N LEU A 206 -7.02 11.36 0.08
CA LEU A 206 -6.99 9.91 -0.12
C LEU A 206 -5.57 9.38 -0.36
N ASP A 207 -4.74 10.08 -1.14
CA ASP A 207 -3.33 9.69 -1.33
C ASP A 207 -2.54 9.80 0.00
N ASP A 208 -2.75 10.86 0.77
CA ASP A 208 -2.11 11.03 2.08
C ASP A 208 -2.51 9.92 3.05
N ALA A 209 -3.80 9.53 3.06
CA ALA A 209 -4.28 8.42 3.87
C ALA A 209 -3.62 7.09 3.47
N LEU A 210 -3.54 6.79 2.18
CA LEU A 210 -2.89 5.59 1.65
C LEU A 210 -1.38 5.56 1.92
N ALA A 211 -0.71 6.72 1.92
CA ALA A 211 0.72 6.82 2.16
C ALA A 211 1.12 6.42 3.58
N ARG A 212 0.22 6.59 4.58
CA ARG A 212 0.54 6.31 5.99
C ARG A 212 0.89 4.85 6.28
N SER A 213 0.32 3.90 5.55
CA SER A 213 0.61 2.46 5.74
C SER A 213 1.54 1.85 4.70
N TYR A 214 2.14 2.69 3.83
CA TYR A 214 2.94 2.24 2.69
C TYR A 214 4.13 1.36 3.10
N ASP A 215 4.85 1.77 4.14
CA ASP A 215 6.10 1.14 4.59
C ASP A 215 5.90 0.01 5.63
N PHE A 216 4.66 -0.25 6.08
CA PHE A 216 4.42 -1.23 7.15
C PHE A 216 4.92 -2.64 6.80
N PRO A 217 4.61 -3.20 5.61
CA PRO A 217 5.08 -4.54 5.28
C PRO A 217 6.59 -4.66 5.22
N GLN A 218 7.27 -3.64 4.67
CA GLN A 218 8.72 -3.63 4.58
C GLN A 218 9.35 -3.55 5.96
N THR A 219 8.91 -2.60 6.78
CA THR A 219 9.42 -2.39 8.14
C THR A 219 9.26 -3.65 8.98
N LEU A 220 8.09 -4.27 8.92
CA LEU A 220 7.80 -5.50 9.66
C LEU A 220 8.61 -6.70 9.11
N GLY A 221 8.76 -6.81 7.79
CA GLY A 221 9.58 -7.83 7.15
C GLY A 221 11.07 -7.73 7.52
N GLU A 222 11.60 -6.51 7.65
CA GLU A 222 12.96 -6.25 8.12
C GLU A 222 13.15 -6.66 9.58
N GLN A 223 12.20 -6.31 10.47
CA GLN A 223 12.24 -6.72 11.86
C GLN A 223 12.15 -8.25 12.03
N ILE A 224 11.24 -8.92 11.30
CA ILE A 224 11.12 -10.38 11.29
C ILE A 224 12.43 -11.03 10.85
N SER A 225 13.06 -10.48 9.80
CA SER A 225 14.34 -10.98 9.29
C SER A 225 15.46 -10.77 10.31
N ALA A 226 15.50 -9.62 10.99
CA ALA A 226 16.48 -9.35 12.04
C ALA A 226 16.33 -10.28 13.24
N VAL A 227 15.10 -10.64 13.65
CA VAL A 227 14.87 -11.63 14.71
C VAL A 227 15.30 -13.02 14.23
N ARG A 228 14.93 -13.41 13.01
CA ARG A 228 15.32 -14.68 12.40
C ARG A 228 16.82 -14.86 12.33
N ASP A 229 17.55 -13.83 11.91
CA ASP A 229 19.01 -13.87 11.76
C ASP A 229 19.74 -13.90 13.11
N SER A 230 19.05 -13.51 14.19
CA SER A 230 19.57 -13.64 15.55
C SER A 230 19.38 -15.02 16.19
N LEU A 231 18.63 -15.93 15.54
CA LEU A 231 18.42 -17.29 16.04
C LEU A 231 19.72 -18.10 16.00
N PRO A 232 20.05 -18.83 17.08
CA PRO A 232 21.19 -19.73 17.06
C PRO A 232 20.96 -20.85 16.05
N GLN A 233 22.02 -21.21 15.32
CA GLN A 233 21.98 -22.33 14.39
C GLN A 233 21.86 -23.64 15.16
N LEU A 234 20.85 -24.44 14.82
CA LEU A 234 20.72 -25.79 15.33
C LEU A 234 21.88 -26.64 14.79
N SER A 235 22.61 -27.30 15.68
CA SER A 235 23.71 -28.21 15.31
C SER A 235 23.19 -29.31 14.39
N THR A 236 23.97 -29.67 13.38
CA THR A 236 23.67 -30.78 12.46
C THR A 236 23.83 -32.15 13.13
N GLU A 237 24.67 -32.25 14.16
CA GLU A 237 24.83 -33.47 14.95
C GLU A 237 23.89 -33.44 16.17
N PRO A 238 23.04 -34.48 16.37
CA PRO A 238 22.20 -34.59 17.55
C PRO A 238 23.03 -34.66 18.84
N ILE A 239 22.75 -33.78 19.79
CA ILE A 239 23.48 -33.73 21.07
C ILE A 239 23.41 -35.06 21.82
N LEU A 240 22.29 -35.78 21.71
CA LEU A 240 22.15 -37.12 22.28
C LEU A 240 23.27 -38.07 21.85
N HIS A 241 23.67 -38.04 20.57
CA HIS A 241 24.73 -38.89 20.05
C HIS A 241 26.09 -38.49 20.65
N VAL A 242 26.36 -37.18 20.73
CA VAL A 242 27.60 -36.65 21.30
C VAL A 242 27.72 -37.05 22.77
N VAL A 243 26.68 -36.81 23.58
CA VAL A 243 26.63 -37.17 25.00
C VAL A 243 26.78 -38.67 25.20
N HIS A 244 26.05 -39.50 24.45
CA HIS A 244 26.14 -40.95 24.53
C HIS A 244 27.55 -41.48 24.21
N ARG A 245 28.21 -40.91 23.19
CA ARG A 245 29.59 -41.25 22.84
C ARG A 245 30.56 -40.92 23.96
N HIS A 246 30.44 -39.74 24.59
CA HIS A 246 31.29 -39.37 25.73
C HIS A 246 31.05 -40.27 26.94
N MET A 247 29.79 -40.60 27.25
CA MET A 247 29.46 -41.52 28.35
C MET A 247 29.99 -42.95 28.10
N THR A 248 29.87 -43.45 26.86
CA THR A 248 30.36 -44.79 26.50
C THR A 248 31.88 -44.88 26.62
N GLU A 249 32.60 -43.83 26.18
CA GLU A 249 34.06 -43.79 26.31
C GLU A 249 34.49 -43.64 27.76
N GLN A 250 33.77 -42.84 28.55
CA GLN A 250 34.01 -42.73 29.99
C GLN A 250 33.83 -44.06 30.71
N ASP A 251 32.75 -44.80 30.44
CA ASP A 251 32.54 -46.12 31.03
C ASP A 251 33.64 -47.12 30.64
N ARG A 252 34.16 -47.02 29.40
CA ARG A 252 35.29 -47.84 28.94
C ARG A 252 36.55 -47.54 29.73
N LEU A 253 36.87 -46.26 29.95
CA LEU A 253 38.03 -45.82 30.71
C LEU A 253 37.92 -46.21 32.19
N VAL A 254 36.76 -45.99 32.82
CA VAL A 254 36.53 -46.35 34.23
C VAL A 254 36.62 -47.87 34.45
N ARG A 255 36.13 -48.68 33.51
CA ARG A 255 36.30 -50.15 33.56
C ARG A 255 37.77 -50.54 33.47
N ALA A 256 38.55 -49.96 32.56
CA ALA A 256 39.99 -50.21 32.48
C ALA A 256 40.72 -49.82 33.77
N MET A 257 40.40 -48.65 34.35
CA MET A 257 40.97 -48.20 35.62
C MET A 257 40.63 -49.13 36.80
N ALA A 258 39.43 -49.73 36.80
CA ALA A 258 39.03 -50.70 37.81
C ALA A 258 39.83 -52.01 37.67
N GLU A 259 40.05 -52.49 36.46
CA GLU A 259 40.88 -53.67 36.16
C GLU A 259 42.33 -53.44 36.61
N ASP A 260 42.91 -52.28 36.30
CA ASP A 260 44.26 -51.89 36.73
C ASP A 260 44.38 -51.79 38.26
N LEU A 261 43.39 -51.18 38.94
CA LEU A 261 43.37 -51.08 40.41
C LEU A 261 43.23 -52.46 41.07
N GLU A 262 42.41 -53.34 40.52
CA GLU A 262 42.28 -54.71 41.01
C GLU A 262 43.59 -55.49 40.85
N GLY A 263 44.30 -55.28 39.73
CA GLY A 263 45.64 -55.80 39.49
C GLY A 263 46.65 -55.33 40.54
N ILE A 264 46.68 -54.03 40.82
CA ILE A 264 47.55 -53.43 41.85
C ILE A 264 47.20 -53.97 43.25
N ALA A 265 45.91 -54.08 43.58
CA ALA A 265 45.45 -54.59 44.87
C ALA A 265 45.82 -56.08 45.07
N ARG A 266 45.71 -56.88 44.01
CA ARG A 266 46.12 -58.29 44.01
C ARG A 266 47.62 -58.43 44.24
N HIS A 267 48.44 -57.65 43.53
CA HIS A 267 49.89 -57.62 43.72
C HIS A 267 50.28 -57.21 45.15
N PHE A 268 49.66 -56.16 45.69
CA PHE A 268 49.88 -55.75 47.09
C PHE A 268 49.52 -56.86 48.08
N GLY A 269 48.41 -57.57 47.86
CA GLY A 269 48.02 -58.75 48.64
C GLY A 269 49.09 -59.83 48.61
N GLN A 270 49.58 -60.19 47.43
CA GLN A 270 50.63 -61.20 47.24
C GLN A 270 51.95 -60.81 47.92
N VAL A 271 52.37 -59.54 47.82
CA VAL A 271 53.58 -59.03 48.50
C VAL A 271 53.41 -59.01 50.03
N LYS A 272 52.21 -58.68 50.51
CA LYS A 272 51.88 -58.69 51.95
C LYS A 272 51.90 -60.11 52.50
N ASP A 273 51.28 -61.06 51.80
CA ASP A 273 51.24 -62.46 52.21
C ASP A 273 52.65 -63.07 52.19
N ALA A 274 53.47 -62.73 51.19
CA ALA A 274 54.88 -63.12 51.16
C ALA A 274 55.66 -62.55 52.36
N MET A 275 55.41 -61.30 52.78
CA MET A 275 56.04 -60.74 53.99
C MET A 275 55.64 -61.51 55.25
N GLN A 276 54.36 -61.86 55.39
CA GLN A 276 53.89 -62.63 56.55
C GLN A 276 54.54 -64.02 56.60
N VAL A 277 54.62 -64.72 55.45
CA VAL A 277 55.31 -66.03 55.36
C VAL A 277 56.78 -65.92 55.76
N LYS A 278 57.46 -64.83 55.37
CA LYS A 278 58.86 -64.60 55.76
C LYS A 278 59.02 -64.26 57.24
N ASP A 279 58.11 -63.47 57.81
CA ASP A 279 58.11 -63.10 59.22
C ASP A 279 57.79 -64.31 60.13
N ASP A 280 56.95 -65.23 59.66
CA ASP A 280 56.62 -66.50 60.34
C ASP A 280 57.69 -67.59 60.19
N GLY A 281 58.82 -67.29 59.54
CA GLY A 281 59.95 -68.21 59.34
C GLY A 281 59.77 -69.21 58.19
N GLY A 282 58.75 -69.01 57.35
CA GLY A 282 58.50 -69.78 56.13
C GLY A 282 59.46 -69.44 54.98
N PHE A 283 59.63 -70.38 54.05
CA PHE A 283 60.49 -70.22 52.88
C PHE A 283 59.65 -69.80 51.67
N ILE A 284 59.94 -68.63 51.11
CA ILE A 284 59.33 -68.18 49.85
C ILE A 284 60.12 -68.81 48.69
N ASN A 285 59.41 -69.38 47.71
CA ASN A 285 60.06 -69.90 46.51
C ASN A 285 60.78 -68.75 45.76
N ILE A 286 61.99 -69.02 45.27
CA ILE A 286 62.76 -68.06 44.46
C ILE A 286 62.00 -67.64 43.21
N ASP A 287 61.23 -68.54 42.61
CA ASP A 287 60.41 -68.22 41.44
C ASP A 287 59.27 -67.25 41.79
N ASP A 288 58.63 -67.40 42.95
CA ASP A 288 57.59 -66.48 43.43
C ASP A 288 58.18 -65.09 43.74
N LEU A 289 59.36 -65.04 44.35
CA LEU A 289 60.07 -63.78 44.62
C LEU A 289 60.44 -63.05 43.32
N ARG A 290 60.86 -63.79 42.27
CA ARG A 290 61.16 -63.23 40.95
C ARG A 290 59.92 -62.68 40.26
N THR A 291 58.79 -63.37 40.35
CA THR A 291 57.50 -62.87 39.84
C THR A 291 57.10 -61.58 40.54
N LEU A 292 57.20 -61.51 41.87
CA LEU A 292 56.91 -60.28 42.62
C LEU A 292 57.85 -59.11 42.25
N GLU A 293 59.13 -59.39 42.03
CA GLU A 293 60.08 -58.37 41.55
C GLU A 293 59.75 -57.89 40.12
N GLN A 294 59.27 -58.77 39.25
CA GLN A 294 58.85 -58.42 37.89
C GLN A 294 57.57 -57.59 37.91
N ASP A 295 56.53 -58.03 38.61
CA ASP A 295 55.26 -57.31 38.74
C ASP A 295 55.46 -55.93 39.37
N THR A 296 56.40 -55.81 40.31
CA THR A 296 56.76 -54.51 40.91
C THR A 296 57.46 -53.57 39.91
N LYS A 297 58.15 -54.07 38.88
CA LYS A 297 58.71 -53.23 37.80
C LYS A 297 57.61 -52.76 36.86
N GLU A 298 56.67 -53.63 36.53
CA GLU A 298 55.53 -53.35 35.65
C GLU A 298 54.51 -52.38 36.28
N LEU A 299 54.45 -52.34 37.62
CA LEU A 299 53.61 -51.43 38.40
C LEU A 299 53.73 -49.95 37.98
N SER A 300 54.92 -49.52 37.56
CA SER A 300 55.15 -48.15 37.09
C SER A 300 54.44 -47.84 35.77
N ALA A 301 54.34 -48.83 34.87
CA ALA A 301 53.62 -48.71 33.62
C ALA A 301 52.11 -48.70 33.88
N VAL A 302 51.61 -49.60 34.73
CA VAL A 302 50.19 -49.67 35.11
C VAL A 302 49.73 -48.37 35.76
N ILE A 303 50.52 -47.79 36.69
CA ILE A 303 50.20 -46.48 37.29
C ILE A 303 50.09 -45.39 36.23
N ARG A 304 51.01 -45.36 35.27
CA ARG A 304 51.01 -44.36 34.20
C ARG A 304 49.77 -44.50 33.31
N ASP A 305 49.39 -45.72 32.99
CA ASP A 305 48.21 -46.00 32.16
C ASP A 305 46.92 -45.59 32.93
N LEU A 306 46.88 -45.85 34.25
CA LEU A 306 45.81 -45.41 35.14
C LEU A 306 45.72 -43.88 35.28
N ASP A 307 46.86 -43.18 35.35
CA ASP A 307 46.93 -41.72 35.31
C ASP A 307 46.44 -41.16 33.96
N GLN A 308 46.79 -41.81 32.84
CA GLN A 308 46.33 -41.43 31.51
C GLN A 308 44.82 -41.61 31.36
N SER A 309 44.26 -42.72 31.84
CA SER A 309 42.82 -42.94 31.87
C SER A 309 42.11 -41.93 32.77
N GLY A 310 42.67 -41.61 33.95
CA GLY A 310 42.17 -40.57 34.84
C GLY A 310 42.11 -39.20 34.16
N GLY A 311 43.20 -38.78 33.51
CA GLY A 311 43.25 -37.52 32.75
C GLY A 311 42.26 -37.49 31.58
N SER A 312 42.06 -38.63 30.91
CA SER A 312 41.06 -38.73 29.83
C SER A 312 39.62 -38.58 30.36
N VAL A 313 39.34 -39.08 31.57
CA VAL A 313 38.04 -38.87 32.23
C VAL A 313 37.84 -37.40 32.62
N ASP A 314 38.88 -36.72 33.11
CA ASP A 314 38.85 -35.27 33.38
C ASP A 314 38.54 -34.47 32.09
N ASP A 315 39.20 -34.80 30.97
CA ASP A 315 38.99 -34.13 29.68
C ASP A 315 37.56 -34.32 29.15
N LEU A 316 37.01 -35.54 29.25
CA LEU A 316 35.63 -35.83 28.85
C LEU A 316 34.62 -35.05 29.69
N HIS A 317 34.84 -34.99 31.02
CA HIS A 317 34.01 -34.20 31.91
C HIS A 317 34.08 -32.71 31.55
N GLY A 318 35.28 -32.17 31.31
CA GLY A 318 35.50 -30.78 30.91
C GLY A 318 34.78 -30.42 29.60
N GLN A 319 34.80 -31.32 28.61
CA GLN A 319 34.09 -31.12 27.34
C GLN A 319 32.57 -31.04 27.52
N LEU A 320 31.98 -31.93 28.33
CA LEU A 320 30.55 -31.89 28.63
C LEU A 320 30.20 -30.64 29.46
N PHE A 321 31.09 -30.20 30.36
CA PHE A 321 30.85 -29.00 31.16
C PHE A 321 30.85 -27.73 30.29
N ALA A 322 31.79 -27.65 29.34
CA ALA A 322 31.81 -26.60 28.34
C ALA A 322 30.54 -26.60 27.48
N MET A 323 30.04 -27.79 27.10
CA MET A 323 28.79 -27.94 26.36
C MET A 323 27.59 -27.41 27.14
N LYS A 324 27.45 -27.79 28.42
CA LYS A 324 26.39 -27.24 29.30
C LYS A 324 26.47 -25.71 29.39
N THR A 325 27.67 -25.16 29.55
CA THR A 325 27.88 -23.71 29.66
C THR A 325 27.46 -22.99 28.37
N SER A 326 27.84 -23.53 27.21
CA SER A 326 27.41 -23.02 25.90
C SER A 326 25.88 -23.05 25.74
N MET A 327 25.21 -24.11 26.20
CA MET A 327 23.75 -24.19 26.17
C MET A 327 23.06 -23.18 27.09
N LEU A 328 23.62 -22.92 28.28
CA LEU A 328 23.11 -21.88 29.17
C LEU A 328 23.21 -20.49 28.52
N GLN A 329 24.33 -20.18 27.85
CA GLN A 329 24.47 -18.96 27.06
C GLN A 329 23.47 -18.90 25.89
N GLY A 330 23.20 -20.04 25.26
CA GLY A 330 22.14 -20.16 24.25
C GLY A 330 20.75 -19.84 24.80
N LEU A 331 20.49 -20.17 26.07
CA LEU A 331 19.21 -19.86 26.73
C LEU A 331 19.10 -18.36 27.06
N GLU A 332 20.18 -17.73 27.50
CA GLU A 332 20.25 -16.26 27.65
C GLU A 332 19.99 -15.55 26.32
N THR A 333 20.58 -16.06 25.23
CA THR A 333 20.36 -15.53 23.88
C THR A 333 18.88 -15.65 23.48
N HIS A 334 18.24 -16.78 23.78
CA HIS A 334 16.80 -16.94 23.55
C HIS A 334 15.96 -15.97 24.38
N GLN A 335 16.34 -15.66 25.61
CA GLN A 335 15.64 -14.64 26.39
C GLN A 335 15.68 -13.28 25.69
N MET A 336 16.82 -12.88 25.12
CA MET A 336 16.91 -11.66 24.34
C MET A 336 16.03 -11.70 23.08
N ILE A 337 15.95 -12.85 22.41
CA ILE A 337 15.09 -13.06 21.23
C ILE A 337 13.61 -12.96 21.59
N LEU A 338 13.20 -13.52 22.73
CA LEU A 338 11.81 -13.41 23.21
C LEU A 338 11.43 -11.96 23.48
N ASN A 339 12.31 -11.16 24.09
CA ASN A 339 12.06 -9.73 24.27
C ASN A 339 11.89 -9.02 22.91
N LYS A 340 12.70 -9.36 21.90
CA LYS A 340 12.51 -8.81 20.54
C LYS A 340 11.19 -9.24 19.90
N LEU A 341 10.67 -10.42 20.23
CA LEU A 341 9.35 -10.86 19.77
C LEU A 341 8.23 -10.07 20.46
N GLU A 342 8.39 -9.69 21.72
CA GLU A 342 7.45 -8.80 22.42
C GLU A 342 7.45 -7.40 21.77
N ASP A 343 8.63 -6.85 21.46
CA ASP A 343 8.75 -5.58 20.72
C ASP A 343 8.10 -5.66 19.32
N LEU A 344 8.26 -6.81 18.65
CA LEU A 344 7.65 -7.10 17.36
C LEU A 344 6.11 -7.17 17.48
N GLU A 345 5.60 -7.81 18.53
CA GLU A 345 4.16 -7.88 18.80
C GLU A 345 3.57 -6.48 19.02
N GLU A 346 4.20 -5.64 19.84
CA GLU A 346 3.76 -4.27 20.07
C GLU A 346 3.72 -3.47 18.76
N THR A 347 4.78 -3.59 17.95
CA THR A 347 4.87 -2.94 16.63
C THR A 347 3.75 -3.44 15.70
N MET A 348 3.52 -4.75 15.64
CA MET A 348 2.47 -5.35 14.82
C MET A 348 1.07 -4.89 15.23
N VAL A 349 0.79 -4.86 16.53
CA VAL A 349 -0.51 -4.40 17.05
C VAL A 349 -0.74 -2.92 16.70
N ALA A 350 0.28 -2.08 16.85
CA ALA A 350 0.20 -0.67 16.46
C ALA A 350 -0.03 -0.49 14.95
N MET A 351 0.72 -1.22 14.11
CA MET A 351 0.56 -1.17 12.65
C MET A 351 -0.81 -1.69 12.18
N LEU A 352 -1.33 -2.75 12.80
CA LEU A 352 -2.67 -3.27 12.50
C LEU A 352 -3.77 -2.28 12.87
N ALA A 353 -3.65 -1.64 14.05
CA ALA A 353 -4.60 -0.62 14.47
C ALA A 353 -4.57 0.60 13.54
N GLU A 354 -3.38 1.06 13.14
CA GLU A 354 -3.26 2.16 12.17
C GLU A 354 -3.76 1.75 10.79
N GLN A 355 -3.53 0.50 10.34
CA GLN A 355 -4.08 0.00 9.08
C GLN A 355 -5.61 -0.01 9.09
N ASP A 356 -6.25 -0.41 10.19
CA ASP A 356 -7.71 -0.38 10.34
C ASP A 356 -8.24 1.07 10.29
N ALA A 357 -7.55 2.00 10.95
CA ALA A 357 -7.88 3.42 10.89
C ALA A 357 -7.73 4.00 9.47
N VAL A 358 -6.64 3.67 8.76
CA VAL A 358 -6.41 4.05 7.36
C VAL A 358 -7.51 3.48 6.47
N GLN A 359 -7.89 2.21 6.66
CA GLN A 359 -8.94 1.57 5.86
C GLN A 359 -10.28 2.28 6.05
N HIS A 360 -10.66 2.58 7.30
CA HIS A 360 -11.88 3.34 7.58
C HIS A 360 -11.88 4.74 6.97
N GLU A 361 -10.75 5.44 7.00
CA GLU A 361 -10.60 6.75 6.39
C GLU A 361 -10.69 6.69 4.87
N VAL A 362 -10.02 5.72 4.24
CA VAL A 362 -10.07 5.44 2.79
C VAL A 362 -11.51 5.17 2.36
N ASP A 363 -12.25 4.31 3.06
CA ASP A 363 -13.64 3.99 2.73
C ASP A 363 -14.54 5.22 2.82
N SER A 364 -14.34 6.06 3.85
CA SER A 364 -15.08 7.32 4.03
C SER A 364 -14.78 8.34 2.93
N LEU A 365 -13.50 8.50 2.57
CA LEU A 365 -13.07 9.40 1.49
C LEU A 365 -13.59 8.91 0.15
N LEU A 366 -13.49 7.61 -0.16
CA LEU A 366 -14.05 7.03 -1.37
C LEU A 366 -15.56 7.19 -1.46
N ALA A 367 -16.30 7.04 -0.35
CA ALA A 367 -17.74 7.29 -0.33
C ALA A 367 -18.06 8.76 -0.68
N THR A 368 -17.30 9.70 -0.12
CA THR A 368 -17.44 11.14 -0.40
C THR A 368 -17.14 11.45 -1.86
N LEU A 369 -15.99 10.97 -2.36
CA LEU A 369 -15.56 11.11 -3.75
C LEU A 369 -16.55 10.49 -4.74
N ASN A 370 -17.16 9.34 -4.40
CA ASN A 370 -18.22 8.74 -5.20
C ASN A 370 -19.47 9.63 -5.26
N SER A 371 -19.87 10.26 -4.15
CA SER A 371 -20.95 11.24 -4.14
C SER A 371 -20.65 12.41 -5.09
N ARG A 372 -19.41 12.92 -5.10
CA ARG A 372 -19.00 13.98 -6.02
C ARG A 372 -19.05 13.57 -7.49
N LEU A 373 -18.68 12.32 -7.80
CA LEU A 373 -18.83 11.80 -9.17
C LEU A 373 -20.29 11.71 -9.61
N VAL A 374 -21.21 11.42 -8.70
CA VAL A 374 -22.66 11.45 -8.99
C VAL A 374 -23.14 12.88 -9.23
N GLU A 375 -22.61 13.87 -8.49
CA GLU A 375 -22.89 15.29 -8.75
C GLU A 375 -22.45 15.70 -10.16
N LEU A 376 -21.25 15.29 -10.60
CA LEU A 376 -20.77 15.55 -11.97
C LEU A 376 -21.63 14.86 -13.04
N GLU A 377 -22.10 13.63 -12.79
CA GLU A 377 -23.02 12.93 -13.69
C GLU A 377 -24.35 13.68 -13.83
N ASN A 378 -24.91 14.13 -12.71
CA ASN A 378 -26.15 14.90 -12.73
C ASN A 378 -25.98 16.22 -13.50
N LEU A 379 -24.81 16.85 -13.37
CA LEU A 379 -24.48 18.07 -14.09
C LEU A 379 -24.38 17.82 -15.61
N GLU A 380 -23.73 16.73 -16.03
CA GLU A 380 -23.68 16.30 -17.43
C GLU A 380 -25.09 16.11 -18.00
N VAL A 381 -25.96 15.36 -17.29
CA VAL A 381 -27.35 15.13 -17.69
C VAL A 381 -28.12 16.45 -17.79
N ALA A 382 -27.95 17.34 -16.82
CA ALA A 382 -28.60 18.65 -16.81
C ALA A 382 -28.18 19.49 -18.04
N TYR A 383 -26.91 19.47 -18.42
CA TYR A 383 -26.42 20.21 -19.58
C TYR A 383 -26.86 19.61 -20.92
N ILE A 384 -26.98 18.28 -21.01
CA ILE A 384 -27.61 17.64 -22.16
C ILE A 384 -29.07 18.09 -22.29
N ALA A 385 -29.82 18.08 -21.18
CA ALA A 385 -31.22 18.53 -21.17
C ALA A 385 -31.35 20.04 -21.48
N TYR A 386 -30.42 20.86 -20.99
CA TYR A 386 -30.35 22.29 -21.30
C TYR A 386 -30.15 22.53 -22.81
N ARG A 387 -29.19 21.82 -23.41
CA ARG A 387 -28.92 21.87 -24.86
C ARG A 387 -30.15 21.49 -25.69
N GLN A 388 -30.84 20.41 -25.31
CA GLN A 388 -32.07 19.96 -25.97
C GLN A 388 -33.23 20.97 -25.80
N SER A 389 -33.34 21.55 -24.60
CA SER A 389 -34.39 22.54 -24.30
C SER A 389 -34.19 23.82 -25.11
N TYR A 390 -32.94 24.25 -25.31
CA TYR A 390 -32.62 25.35 -26.21
C TYR A 390 -33.02 25.07 -27.66
N ALA A 391 -32.72 23.87 -28.19
CA ALA A 391 -33.16 23.48 -29.53
C ALA A 391 -34.70 23.53 -29.67
N ARG A 392 -35.45 23.07 -28.66
CA ARG A 392 -36.92 23.18 -28.64
C ARG A 392 -37.40 24.63 -28.55
N LEU A 393 -36.70 25.49 -27.80
CA LEU A 393 -37.01 26.92 -27.74
C LEU A 393 -36.88 27.58 -29.12
N LEU A 394 -35.84 27.26 -29.89
CA LEU A 394 -35.67 27.79 -31.24
C LEU A 394 -36.83 27.40 -32.17
N LEU A 395 -37.23 26.11 -32.14
CA LEU A 395 -38.37 25.62 -32.93
C LEU A 395 -39.70 26.27 -32.51
N GLU A 396 -39.91 26.47 -31.21
CA GLU A 396 -41.08 27.15 -30.67
C GLU A 396 -41.12 28.62 -31.09
N MET A 397 -39.98 29.31 -31.14
CA MET A 397 -39.91 30.69 -31.62
C MET A 397 -40.26 30.81 -33.09
N ALA A 398 -39.72 29.94 -33.94
CA ALA A 398 -40.10 29.88 -35.35
C ALA A 398 -41.58 29.51 -35.56
N ARG A 399 -42.17 28.71 -34.66
CA ARG A 399 -43.61 28.41 -34.70
C ARG A 399 -44.45 29.67 -34.41
N ARG A 400 -44.09 30.44 -33.38
CA ARG A 400 -44.79 31.69 -33.04
C ARG A 400 -44.68 32.73 -34.14
N GLU A 401 -43.51 32.81 -34.77
CA GLU A 401 -43.30 33.69 -35.92
C GLU A 401 -44.22 33.34 -37.09
N ARG A 402 -44.28 32.06 -37.48
CA ARG A 402 -45.21 31.60 -38.54
C ARG A 402 -46.66 31.91 -38.22
N HIS A 403 -47.08 31.62 -36.99
CA HIS A 403 -48.45 31.93 -36.57
C HIS A 403 -48.77 33.43 -36.64
N ARG A 404 -47.80 34.29 -36.26
CA ARG A 404 -47.96 35.74 -36.39
C ARG A 404 -48.08 36.16 -37.86
N ALA A 405 -47.22 35.65 -38.73
CA ALA A 405 -47.27 35.95 -40.16
C ALA A 405 -48.61 35.52 -40.79
N GLU A 406 -49.12 34.33 -40.44
CA GLU A 406 -50.44 33.86 -40.86
C GLU A 406 -51.57 34.77 -40.36
N MET A 407 -51.51 35.22 -39.10
CA MET A 407 -52.49 36.15 -38.55
C MET A 407 -52.43 37.53 -39.21
N GLU A 408 -51.24 38.05 -39.46
CA GLU A 408 -51.03 39.32 -40.18
C GLU A 408 -51.56 39.25 -41.62
N GLU A 409 -51.36 38.13 -42.31
CA GLU A 409 -51.91 37.90 -43.66
C GLU A 409 -53.45 37.91 -43.65
N ILE A 410 -54.07 37.24 -42.67
CA ILE A 410 -55.53 37.25 -42.50
C ILE A 410 -56.03 38.68 -42.24
N VAL A 411 -55.40 39.42 -41.33
CA VAL A 411 -55.77 40.80 -41.01
C VAL A 411 -55.61 41.70 -42.23
N HIS A 412 -54.50 41.57 -42.98
CA HIS A 412 -54.27 42.31 -44.20
C HIS A 412 -55.37 42.03 -45.24
N GLY A 413 -55.68 40.75 -45.49
CA GLY A 413 -56.76 40.37 -46.39
C GLY A 413 -58.16 40.84 -45.95
N MET A 414 -58.40 40.97 -44.64
CA MET A 414 -59.63 41.58 -44.11
C MET A 414 -59.68 43.09 -44.36
N ILE A 415 -58.58 43.80 -44.12
CA ILE A 415 -58.48 45.24 -44.40
C ILE A 415 -58.70 45.52 -45.89
N GLU A 416 -58.01 44.79 -46.77
CA GLU A 416 -58.18 44.91 -48.23
C GLU A 416 -59.63 44.67 -48.66
N ARG A 417 -60.29 43.65 -48.07
CA ARG A 417 -61.69 43.35 -48.37
C ARG A 417 -62.63 44.47 -47.90
N LEU A 418 -62.41 45.04 -46.72
CA LEU A 418 -63.18 46.17 -46.21
C LEU A 418 -62.99 47.43 -47.05
N GLU A 419 -61.75 47.70 -47.50
CA GLU A 419 -61.46 48.82 -48.39
C GLU A 419 -62.14 48.64 -49.74
N ARG A 420 -62.09 47.44 -50.34
CA ARG A 420 -62.81 47.14 -51.58
C ARG A 420 -64.33 47.35 -51.45
N TYR A 421 -64.96 46.87 -50.37
CA TYR A 421 -66.40 47.10 -50.13
C TYR A 421 -66.75 48.58 -49.99
N ARG A 422 -65.89 49.34 -49.32
CA ARG A 422 -66.05 50.79 -49.17
C ARG A 422 -65.93 51.49 -50.52
N ASP A 423 -64.99 51.08 -51.36
CA ASP A 423 -64.78 51.66 -52.68
C ASP A 423 -65.96 51.34 -53.62
N GLU A 424 -66.49 50.11 -53.58
CA GLU A 424 -67.73 49.72 -54.28
C GLU A 424 -68.96 50.52 -53.82
N GLU A 425 -69.11 50.76 -52.51
CA GLU A 425 -70.18 51.60 -51.96
C GLU A 425 -70.01 53.07 -52.34
N THR A 426 -68.78 53.58 -52.33
CA THR A 426 -68.46 54.95 -52.76
C THR A 426 -68.83 55.14 -54.23
N GLN A 427 -68.48 54.17 -55.07
CA GLN A 427 -68.85 54.17 -56.49
C GLN A 427 -70.37 54.14 -56.68
N ARG A 428 -71.09 53.28 -55.97
CA ARG A 428 -72.57 53.22 -56.05
C ARG A 428 -73.24 54.51 -55.58
N ARG A 429 -72.75 55.14 -54.50
CA ARG A 429 -73.24 56.46 -54.05
C ARG A 429 -72.95 57.55 -55.07
N HIS A 430 -71.78 57.53 -55.70
CA HIS A 430 -71.41 58.48 -56.75
C HIS A 430 -72.28 58.32 -58.00
N GLU A 431 -72.54 57.08 -58.43
CA GLU A 431 -73.44 56.78 -59.54
C GLU A 431 -74.88 57.25 -59.24
N PHE A 432 -75.39 56.94 -58.05
CA PHE A 432 -76.70 57.41 -57.61
C PHE A 432 -76.80 58.94 -57.61
N PHE A 433 -75.80 59.63 -57.04
CA PHE A 433 -75.80 61.09 -56.99
C PHE A 433 -75.65 61.71 -58.39
N THR A 434 -74.90 61.09 -59.29
CA THR A 434 -74.77 61.55 -60.68
C THR A 434 -76.09 61.41 -61.46
N GLN A 435 -76.88 60.36 -61.19
CA GLN A 435 -78.13 60.08 -61.89
C GLN A 435 -79.31 60.89 -61.35
N GLU A 436 -79.44 60.99 -60.02
CA GLU A 436 -80.64 61.52 -59.36
C GLU A 436 -80.37 62.83 -58.59
N GLY A 437 -79.10 63.21 -58.38
CA GLY A 437 -78.72 64.32 -57.50
C GLY A 437 -79.23 65.69 -57.95
N GLU A 438 -79.37 65.93 -59.26
CA GLU A 438 -79.92 67.19 -59.78
C GLU A 438 -81.40 67.41 -59.39
N PHE A 439 -82.11 66.35 -59.03
CA PHE A 439 -83.53 66.38 -58.67
C PHE A 439 -83.77 66.30 -57.16
N ILE A 440 -82.73 66.14 -56.35
CA ILE A 440 -82.80 66.00 -54.89
C ILE A 440 -82.32 67.32 -54.24
N PRO A 441 -83.22 68.09 -53.61
CA PRO A 441 -82.82 69.28 -52.85
C PRO A 441 -81.84 68.91 -51.72
N GLU A 442 -80.80 69.71 -51.51
CA GLU A 442 -79.75 69.46 -50.51
C GLU A 442 -80.32 69.28 -49.09
N ASP A 443 -81.45 69.92 -48.78
CA ASP A 443 -82.09 69.88 -47.45
C ASP A 443 -82.89 68.59 -47.19
N LEU A 444 -83.16 67.76 -48.21
CA LEU A 444 -84.00 66.56 -48.05
C LEU A 444 -83.29 65.44 -47.28
N CYS A 445 -81.98 65.30 -47.49
CA CYS A 445 -81.14 64.33 -46.80
C CYS A 445 -79.71 64.88 -46.64
N PRO A 446 -79.40 65.57 -45.53
CA PRO A 446 -78.10 66.22 -45.31
C PRO A 446 -76.89 65.27 -45.37
N PHE A 447 -77.12 63.97 -45.17
CA PHE A 447 -76.08 62.93 -45.11
C PHE A 447 -75.89 62.20 -46.45
N VAL A 448 -76.59 62.60 -47.52
CA VAL A 448 -76.54 61.91 -48.81
C VAL A 448 -75.14 61.92 -49.46
N THR A 449 -74.31 62.91 -49.09
CA THR A 449 -72.91 63.06 -49.55
C THR A 449 -71.88 62.50 -48.58
N ASP A 450 -72.30 61.94 -47.43
CA ASP A 450 -71.37 61.41 -46.44
C ASP A 450 -70.57 60.23 -47.02
N PRO A 451 -69.24 60.18 -46.81
CA PRO A 451 -68.44 59.04 -47.22
C PRO A 451 -68.86 57.77 -46.45
N PRO A 452 -68.75 56.57 -47.03
CA PRO A 452 -69.03 55.34 -46.31
C PRO A 452 -68.09 55.17 -45.10
N ALA A 453 -68.60 54.57 -44.02
CA ALA A 453 -67.85 54.39 -42.78
C ALA A 453 -66.54 53.60 -43.01
N ARG A 454 -65.44 54.09 -42.43
CA ARG A 454 -64.14 53.40 -42.45
C ARG A 454 -63.95 52.60 -41.18
N TRP A 455 -63.67 51.31 -41.34
CA TRP A 455 -63.30 50.42 -40.23
C TRP A 455 -61.78 50.27 -40.17
N SER A 456 -61.21 50.24 -38.95
CA SER A 456 -59.79 50.01 -38.71
C SER A 456 -59.60 48.87 -37.72
N LEU A 457 -58.70 47.95 -38.04
CA LEU A 457 -58.26 46.89 -37.13
C LEU A 457 -56.88 47.25 -36.56
N ALA A 458 -56.69 47.08 -35.26
CA ALA A 458 -55.41 47.34 -34.60
C ALA A 458 -55.03 46.14 -33.72
N ASN A 459 -53.76 45.74 -33.77
CA ASN A 459 -53.21 44.75 -32.84
C ASN A 459 -52.95 45.41 -31.48
N THR A 460 -53.55 44.90 -30.42
CA THR A 460 -53.38 45.40 -29.04
C THR A 460 -52.39 44.58 -28.21
N GLY A 461 -51.75 43.56 -28.79
CA GLY A 461 -50.78 42.70 -28.11
C GLY A 461 -49.33 43.19 -28.28
N GLU A 462 -48.54 43.09 -27.21
CA GLU A 462 -47.08 43.20 -27.25
C GLU A 462 -46.50 41.82 -27.61
N ASP A 463 -46.40 41.50 -28.90
CA ASP A 463 -45.60 40.36 -29.37
C ASP A 463 -44.36 40.90 -30.10
N ASP A 464 -43.22 40.93 -29.39
CA ASP A 464 -41.92 41.27 -29.96
C ASP A 464 -41.53 40.14 -30.94
N GLY A 465 -41.90 40.34 -32.21
CA GLY A 465 -41.59 39.41 -33.29
C GLY A 465 -40.10 39.27 -33.51
N ARG A 466 -39.50 38.27 -32.86
CA ARG A 466 -38.09 37.91 -33.04
C ARG A 466 -37.97 36.89 -34.16
N VAL A 467 -37.35 37.29 -35.26
CA VAL A 467 -37.03 36.41 -36.40
C VAL A 467 -35.86 35.52 -36.03
N ILE A 468 -36.00 34.20 -36.25
CA ILE A 468 -34.93 33.22 -36.05
C ILE A 468 -34.39 32.79 -37.42
N GLU A 469 -33.07 32.81 -37.60
CA GLU A 469 -32.43 32.38 -38.84
C GLU A 469 -32.64 30.88 -39.10
N GLU A 470 -33.00 30.52 -40.34
CA GLU A 470 -33.29 29.13 -40.75
C GLU A 470 -32.12 28.16 -40.47
N GLY A 471 -30.87 28.63 -40.62
CA GLY A 471 -29.69 27.81 -40.33
C GLY A 471 -29.60 27.33 -38.88
N LEU A 472 -30.16 28.07 -37.92
CA LEU A 472 -30.24 27.66 -36.51
C LEU A 472 -31.38 26.67 -36.26
N LEU A 473 -32.44 26.74 -37.06
CA LEU A 473 -33.56 25.80 -37.00
C LEU A 473 -33.17 24.42 -37.53
N GLU A 474 -32.34 24.37 -38.59
CA GLU A 474 -31.75 23.11 -39.09
C GLU A 474 -30.83 22.46 -38.05
N GLU A 475 -29.99 23.28 -37.39
CA GLU A 475 -29.11 22.80 -36.32
C GLU A 475 -29.92 22.30 -35.11
N ALA A 476 -30.98 23.02 -34.70
CA ALA A 476 -31.89 22.61 -33.64
C ALA A 476 -32.56 21.25 -33.94
N ARG A 477 -32.99 21.02 -35.18
CA ARG A 477 -33.54 19.71 -35.60
C ARG A 477 -32.49 18.60 -35.49
N ARG A 478 -31.27 18.86 -35.97
CA ARG A 478 -30.17 17.89 -35.89
C ARG A 478 -29.81 17.53 -34.45
N ILE A 479 -29.84 18.49 -33.53
CA ILE A 479 -29.61 18.26 -32.09
C ILE A 479 -30.68 17.34 -31.51
N LEU A 480 -31.95 17.49 -31.90
CA LEU A 480 -33.04 16.66 -31.41
C LEU A 480 -33.09 15.28 -32.08
N GLU A 481 -32.55 15.13 -33.29
CA GLU A 481 -32.42 13.84 -34.00
C GLU A 481 -31.22 13.02 -33.53
N SER A 482 -30.19 13.68 -32.97
CA SER A 482 -28.98 13.03 -32.43
C SER A 482 -29.06 12.73 -30.93
N ALA A 483 -30.14 13.17 -30.27
CA ALA A 483 -30.49 12.88 -28.88
C ALA A 483 -31.38 11.63 -28.80
#